data_AF-A0A2I0CTL5-F1
#
_entry.id   AF-A0A2I0CTL5-F1
#
_cell.length_a   1.000
_cell.length_b   1.000
_cell.length_c   1.000
_cell.angle_alpha   90.00
_cell.angle_beta   90.00
_cell.angle_gamma   90.00
#
_symmetry.space_group_name_H-M   'P 1'
#
loop_
_entity.id
_entity.type
_entity.pdbx_description
1 polymer ?
#
loop_
_entity_poly.entity_id
_entity_poly.type
_entity_poly.pdbx_seq_one_letter_code
_entity_poly.pdbx_strand_id
1 'polypeptide(L)' 'MPRVITATLTQCAKGKPLAVLENLPRDRAELRPSDLRRLARLLNTIAIDAELATHKTTLSYELDGAKA' A
#
# COMPACT_ATOMS: atom_id res chain seq x y z
N MET A 1 9.96 -9.82 -11.54
CA MET A 1 8.48 -9.82 -11.47
C MET A 1 8.04 -8.53 -10.80
N PRO A 2 7.00 -7.84 -11.29
CA PRO A 2 6.46 -6.66 -10.62
C PRO A 2 6.01 -7.05 -9.21
N ARG A 3 6.36 -6.22 -8.21
CA ARG A 3 5.91 -6.45 -6.83
C ARG A 3 4.58 -5.72 -6.66
N VAL A 4 3.50 -6.44 -6.41
CA VAL A 4 2.18 -5.84 -6.21
C VAL A 4 1.96 -5.69 -4.71
N ILE A 5 1.58 -4.49 -4.27
CA ILE A 5 1.09 -4.25 -2.92
C ILE A 5 -0.43 -4.28 -2.98
N THR A 6 -1.02 -5.08 -2.11
CA THR A 6 -2.48 -5.13 -1.96
C THR A 6 -2.83 -4.44 -0.65
N ALA A 7 -3.83 -3.57 -0.69
CA ALA A 7 -4.37 -2.88 0.46
C ALA A 7 -5.84 -3.27 0.65
N THR A 8 -6.20 -3.71 1.85
CA THR A 8 -7.60 -3.94 2.22
C THR A 8 -8.01 -2.86 3.22
N LEU A 9 -8.99 -2.04 2.83
CA LEU A 9 -9.58 -1.03 3.71
C LEU A 9 -10.70 -1.66 4.52
N THR A 10 -10.58 -1.61 5.84
CA THR A 10 -11.57 -2.14 6.78
C THR A 10 -12.15 -1.01 7.60
N GLN A 11 -13.48 -0.87 7.55
CA GLN A 11 -14.18 0.11 8.36
C GLN A 11 -14.17 -0.32 9.83
N CYS A 12 -13.85 0.62 10.72
CA CYS A 12 -13.94 0.40 12.16
C CYS A 12 -15.34 0.75 12.65
N ALA A 13 -15.86 -0.03 13.62
CA ALA A 13 -17.15 0.25 14.25
C ALA A 13 -17.20 1.64 14.94
N LYS A 14 -16.03 2.15 15.36
CA LYS A 14 -15.81 3.52 15.83
C LYS A 14 -14.44 3.98 15.32
N GLY A 15 -14.37 5.18 14.74
CA GLY A 15 -13.10 5.80 14.31
C GLY A 15 -12.83 5.73 12.80
N LYS A 16 -11.62 6.16 12.41
CA LYS A 16 -11.15 6.17 11.02
C LYS A 16 -10.96 4.73 10.49
N PRO A 17 -11.14 4.48 9.18
CA PRO A 17 -10.86 3.17 8.58
C PRO A 17 -9.40 2.76 8.75
N LEU A 18 -9.17 1.45 8.81
CA LEU A 18 -7.83 0.87 8.86
C LEU A 18 -7.47 0.27 7.51
N ALA A 19 -6.28 0.60 7.00
CA ALA A 19 -5.70 -0.05 5.84
C ALA A 19 -4.76 -1.18 6.29
N VAL A 20 -5.02 -2.41 5.83
CA VAL A 20 -4.12 -3.54 5.99
C VAL A 20 -3.34 -3.71 4.69
N LEU A 21 -2.02 -3.66 4.79
CA LEU A 21 -1.10 -3.80 3.65
C LEU A 21 -0.54 -5.21 3.60
N GLU A 22 -0.63 -5.82 2.43
CA GLU A 22 -0.07 -7.14 2.14
C GLU A 22 1.04 -7.01 1.09
N ASN A 23 1.89 -8.04 1.02
CA ASN A 23 2.99 -8.13 0.05
C ASN A 23 3.99 -6.97 0.12
N LEU A 24 4.08 -6.31 1.29
CA LEU A 24 5.14 -5.35 1.54
C LEU A 24 6.51 -6.03 1.45
N PRO A 25 7.54 -5.32 0.95
CA PRO A 25 8.90 -5.83 1.00
C PRO A 25 9.28 -6.15 2.46
N ARG A 26 9.62 -7.41 2.75
CA ARG A 26 10.05 -7.85 4.09
C ARG A 26 11.39 -7.23 4.50
N ASP A 27 11.73 -7.36 5.79
CA ASP A 27 12.97 -6.82 6.37
C ASP A 27 14.21 -7.21 5.56
N ARG A 28 14.98 -6.17 5.19
CA ARG A 28 16.16 -6.17 4.29
C ARG A 28 15.88 -6.19 2.79
N ALA A 29 14.67 -5.83 2.35
CA ALA A 29 14.48 -5.50 0.95
C ALA A 29 15.29 -4.25 0.57
N GLU A 30 16.43 -4.44 -0.10
CA GLU A 30 17.15 -3.36 -0.74
C GLU A 30 16.28 -2.80 -1.87
N LEU A 31 15.76 -1.59 -1.66
CA LEU A 31 15.00 -0.85 -2.65
C LEU A 31 15.89 0.23 -3.24
N ARG A 32 15.83 0.41 -4.55
CA ARG A 32 16.47 1.56 -5.18
C ARG A 32 15.75 2.85 -4.74
N PRO A 33 16.45 4.00 -4.68
CA PRO A 33 15.82 5.27 -4.30
C PRO A 33 14.58 5.63 -5.14
N SER A 34 14.55 5.25 -6.42
CA SER A 34 13.38 5.41 -7.29
C SER A 34 12.17 4.62 -6.78
N ASP A 35 12.40 3.38 -6.37
CA ASP A 35 11.39 2.43 -5.94
C ASP A 35 10.87 2.81 -4.55
N LEU A 36 11.77 3.29 -3.67
CA LEU A 36 11.39 3.84 -2.36
C LEU A 36 10.48 5.07 -2.49
N ARG A 37 10.82 6.02 -3.39
CA ARG A 37 9.97 7.19 -3.65
C ARG A 37 8.62 6.79 -4.23
N ARG A 38 8.58 5.76 -5.09
CA ARG A 38 7.32 5.25 -5.66
C ARG A 38 6.47 4.59 -4.59
N LEU A 39 7.06 3.76 -3.74
CA LEU A 39 6.41 3.14 -2.60
C LEU A 39 5.80 4.20 -1.67
N ALA A 40 6.57 5.24 -1.31
CA ALA A 40 6.07 6.32 -0.45
C ALA A 40 4.84 7.02 -1.04
N ARG A 41 4.81 7.28 -2.36
CA ARG A 41 3.63 7.85 -3.02
C ARG A 41 2.41 6.93 -2.96
N LEU A 42 2.61 5.63 -3.21
CA LEU A 42 1.53 4.65 -3.13
C LEU A 42 0.95 4.53 -1.72
N LEU A 43 1.81 4.46 -0.70
CA LEU A 43 1.38 4.43 0.70
C LEU A 43 0.60 5.69 1.08
N ASN A 44 1.00 6.85 0.56
CA ASN A 44 0.27 8.09 0.79
C ASN A 44 -1.12 8.07 0.14
N THR A 45 -1.25 7.54 -1.09
CA THR A 45 -2.57 7.34 -1.73
C THR A 45 -3.45 6.42 -0.90
N ILE A 46 -2.92 5.29 -0.42
CA ILE A 46 -3.68 4.35 0.41
C ILE A 46 -4.14 5.00 1.71
N ALA A 47 -3.29 5.84 2.33
CA ALA A 47 -3.67 6.57 3.53
C ALA A 47 -4.83 7.54 3.26
N ILE A 48 -4.79 8.30 2.17
CA ILE A 48 -5.88 9.19 1.76
C ILE A 48 -7.17 8.40 1.50
N ASP A 49 -7.08 7.31 0.74
CA ASP A 49 -8.23 6.44 0.45
C ASP A 49 -8.81 5.84 1.73
N ALA A 50 -7.96 5.45 2.68
CA ALA A 50 -8.39 4.98 4.00
C ALA A 50 -9.09 6.08 4.80
N GLU A 51 -8.71 7.35 4.69
CA GLU A 51 -9.43 8.43 5.37
C GLU A 51 -10.81 8.72 4.75
N LEU A 52 -10.96 8.47 3.44
CA LEU A 52 -12.18 8.75 2.68
C LEU A 52 -13.14 7.55 2.62
N ALA A 53 -12.66 6.33 2.83
CA ALA A 53 -13.46 5.12 2.66
C ALA A 53 -14.60 5.02 3.68
N THR A 54 -15.82 4.83 3.19
CA THR A 54 -17.03 4.63 3.99
C THR A 54 -17.45 3.16 4.08
N HIS A 55 -16.80 2.28 3.32
CA HIS A 55 -17.10 0.85 3.18
C HIS A 55 -15.82 0.04 2.94
N LYS A 56 -15.92 -1.29 3.07
CA LYS A 56 -14.79 -2.20 2.85
C LYS A 56 -14.45 -2.27 1.35
N THR A 57 -13.21 -1.92 1.01
CA THR A 57 -12.73 -1.88 -0.38
C THR A 57 -11.31 -2.46 -0.45
N THR A 58 -11.04 -3.29 -1.46
CA THR A 58 -9.70 -3.83 -1.73
C THR A 58 -9.11 -3.11 -2.93
N LEU A 59 -7.88 -2.61 -2.79
CA LEU A 59 -7.14 -1.86 -3.80
C LEU A 59 -5.80 -2.54 -4.06
N SER A 60 -5.39 -2.64 -5.32
CA SER A 60 -4.12 -3.25 -5.72
C SER A 60 -3.25 -2.22 -6.44
N TYR A 61 -1.99 -2.13 -6.06
CA TYR A 61 -1.03 -1.17 -6.61
C TYR A 61 0.25 -1.87 -7.05
N GLU A 62 0.71 -1.60 -8.27
CA GLU A 62 1.92 -2.19 -8.83
C GLU A 62 3.16 -1.35 -8.55
N LEU A 63 4.21 -1.99 -8.02
CA LEU A 63 5.57 -1.45 -8.00
C LEU A 63 6.34 -2.02 -9.21
N ASP A 64 6.36 -1.30 -10.34
CA ASP A 64 7.41 -1.56 -11.34
C ASP A 64 8.72 -0.96 -10.84
N GLY A 65 9.77 -1.77 -10.83
CA GLY A 65 11.12 -1.28 -10.56
C GLY A 65 12.08 -2.26 -9.95
N ALA A 66 11.63 -3.34 -9.30
CA ALA A 66 12.55 -4.33 -8.75
C ALA A 66 13.10 -5.25 -9.87
N LYS A 67 14.21 -4.85 -10.51
CA LYS A 67 15.09 -5.86 -11.13
C LYS A 67 15.63 -6.70 -9.97
N ALA A 68 15.38 -8.01 -10.05
CA ALA A 68 16.08 -9.01 -9.26
C ALA A 68 17.59 -8.95 -9.56
#